data_AF-A0A1B9YDG7-F1
#
_entry.id   AF-A0A1B9YDG7-F1
#
_cell.length_a   1.000
_cell.length_b   1.000
_cell.length_c   1.000
_cell.angle_alpha   90.00
_cell.angle_beta   90.00
_cell.angle_gamma   90.00
#
_symmetry.space_group_name_H-M   'P 1'
#
loop_
_entity.id
_entity.type
_entity.pdbx_description
1 polymer ?
#
loop_
_entity_poly.entity_id
_entity_poly.type
_entity_poly.pdbx_seq_one_letter_code
_entity_poly.pdbx_strand_id
1 'polypeptide(L)'
;MAYRFAFILILFSFSLKSFAQNIKINKEKSVGSAQKTYNPNTPFIYKKGFKNYNILTKQIVKKNNDTTELNELKFNAVLSAMYTKQLMYEKFGKWSKEVRPNIDESHPILVWEKVKLFENEDKRYSVFANGDENWNEIYASVLVFDENNNDCLSTSYPNKEKIIEYFSNGIRGLSDGKDFYKIYWQSVNSYNSNKIIK
;
A
#
# COMPACT_ATOMS: atom_id res chain seq x y z
N MET A 1 5.77 26.23 -23.46
CA MET A 1 6.44 24.92 -23.51
C MET A 1 7.23 24.75 -22.22
N ALA A 2 7.03 23.63 -21.52
CA ALA A 2 7.80 23.10 -20.40
C ALA A 2 7.85 23.88 -19.06
N TYR A 3 6.84 23.65 -18.20
CA TYR A 3 7.10 23.58 -16.75
C TYR A 3 7.07 22.10 -16.34
N ARG A 4 8.24 21.44 -16.42
CA ARG A 4 8.46 20.14 -15.78
C ARG A 4 8.79 20.39 -14.31
N PHE A 5 7.77 20.44 -13.46
CA PHE A 5 7.98 20.35 -12.02
C PHE A 5 8.20 18.88 -11.64
N ALA A 6 9.48 18.48 -11.63
CA ALA A 6 9.95 17.32 -10.90
C ALA A 6 10.28 17.73 -9.45
N PHE A 7 10.16 16.78 -8.53
CA PHE A 7 10.36 16.87 -7.08
C PHE A 7 9.17 17.39 -6.26
N ILE A 8 8.19 16.50 -6.05
CA ILE A 8 7.49 16.52 -4.75
C ILE A 8 8.21 15.52 -3.84
N LEU A 9 9.21 16.01 -3.13
CA LEU A 9 9.66 15.45 -1.85
C LEU A 9 8.48 15.59 -0.90
N ILE A 10 7.59 14.59 -0.85
CA ILE A 10 6.48 14.63 0.08
C ILE A 10 6.96 14.25 1.47
N LEU A 11 7.53 15.24 2.17
CA LEU A 11 7.66 15.23 3.62
C LEU A 11 6.27 15.54 4.18
N PHE A 12 5.45 14.51 4.33
CA PHE A 12 4.17 14.59 5.02
C PHE A 12 4.42 14.72 6.52
N SER A 13 4.01 15.82 7.14
CA SER A 13 3.78 15.86 8.58
C SER A 13 2.41 15.26 8.84
N PHE A 14 2.35 13.98 9.21
CA PHE A 14 1.10 13.32 9.59
C PHE A 14 0.66 13.83 10.97
N SER A 15 -0.16 14.88 11.00
CA SER A 15 -0.96 15.20 12.18
C SER A 15 -2.12 14.20 12.24
N LEU A 16 -2.05 13.24 13.17
CA LEU A 16 -3.18 12.39 13.58
C LEU A 16 -4.28 13.24 14.24
N LYS A 17 -5.03 14.01 13.45
CA LYS A 17 -6.37 14.45 13.84
C LYS A 17 -7.35 13.49 13.19
N SER A 18 -8.04 12.74 14.04
CA SER A 18 -9.18 11.89 13.71
C SER A 18 -10.13 12.65 12.76
N PHE A 19 -10.25 12.16 11.52
CA PHE A 19 -11.27 12.58 10.58
C PHE A 19 -12.12 11.37 10.20
N ALA A 20 -13.44 11.61 10.17
CA ALA A 20 -14.44 10.60 9.85
C ALA A 20 -14.18 9.97 8.48
N GLN A 21 -14.01 8.64 8.47
CA GLN A 21 -13.84 7.84 7.26
C GLN A 21 -15.20 7.61 6.61
N ASN A 22 -15.38 8.00 5.34
CA ASN A 22 -16.46 7.46 4.51
C ASN A 22 -16.03 6.07 4.01
N ILE A 23 -16.39 5.03 4.76
CA ILE A 23 -16.05 3.65 4.42
C ILE A 23 -17.09 3.12 3.43
N LYS A 24 -16.71 3.01 2.15
CA LYS A 24 -17.51 2.25 1.17
C LYS A 24 -17.11 0.77 1.25
N ILE A 25 -17.94 -0.03 1.93
CA ILE A 25 -17.71 -1.47 2.10
C ILE A 25 -18.22 -2.22 0.87
N ASN A 26 -17.32 -2.77 0.06
CA ASN A 26 -17.70 -3.74 -0.97
C ASN A 26 -17.85 -5.13 -0.32
N LYS A 27 -19.09 -5.65 -0.30
CA LYS A 27 -19.43 -6.98 0.22
C LYS A 27 -19.02 -8.07 -0.77
N GLU A 28 -17.73 -8.28 -0.98
CA GLU A 28 -17.23 -9.47 -1.65
C GLU A 28 -17.06 -10.64 -0.66
N LYS A 29 -17.23 -11.86 -1.18
CA LYS A 29 -16.96 -13.10 -0.44
C LYS A 29 -15.47 -13.17 -0.11
N SER A 30 -15.14 -13.62 1.10
CA SER A 30 -13.74 -13.80 1.50
C SER A 30 -12.98 -14.71 0.54
N VAL A 31 -11.71 -14.41 0.33
CA VAL A 31 -10.82 -15.06 -0.63
C VAL A 31 -9.71 -15.78 0.12
N GLY A 32 -9.29 -16.95 -0.37
CA GLY A 32 -8.22 -17.76 0.22
C GLY A 32 -8.70 -18.68 1.33
N SER A 33 -7.75 -19.27 2.07
CA SER A 33 -8.04 -20.22 3.15
C SER A 33 -8.06 -19.51 4.50
N ALA A 34 -9.20 -19.57 5.20
CA ALA A 34 -9.33 -18.99 6.53
C ALA A 34 -8.52 -19.79 7.57
N GLN A 35 -7.84 -19.06 8.44
CA GLN A 35 -7.13 -19.55 9.61
C GLN A 35 -7.68 -18.84 10.84
N LYS A 36 -8.12 -19.61 11.83
CA LYS A 36 -8.63 -19.06 13.10
C LYS A 36 -7.49 -18.43 13.90
N THR A 37 -7.76 -17.32 14.57
CA THR A 37 -6.81 -16.66 15.49
C THR A 37 -7.35 -16.68 16.92
N TYR A 38 -6.50 -16.32 17.88
CA TYR A 38 -6.91 -16.03 19.26
C TYR A 38 -7.43 -14.60 19.46
N ASN A 39 -7.29 -13.73 18.45
CA ASN A 39 -7.69 -12.34 18.54
C ASN A 39 -9.21 -12.21 18.27
N PRO A 40 -10.02 -11.78 19.24
CA PRO A 40 -11.47 -11.63 19.04
C PRO A 40 -11.84 -10.53 18.03
N ASN A 41 -10.97 -9.53 17.82
CA ASN A 41 -11.19 -8.46 16.84
C ASN A 41 -10.98 -8.94 15.39
N THR A 42 -10.05 -9.89 15.19
CA THR A 42 -9.79 -10.51 13.89
C THR A 42 -9.80 -12.05 14.02
N PRO A 43 -10.99 -12.67 14.19
CA PRO A 43 -11.09 -14.09 14.53
C PRO A 43 -10.62 -15.02 13.41
N PHE A 44 -10.56 -14.52 12.17
CA PHE A 44 -10.04 -15.24 11.02
C PHE A 44 -9.10 -14.35 10.22
N ILE A 45 -7.99 -14.92 9.78
CA ILE A 45 -7.05 -14.35 8.80
C ILE A 45 -6.92 -15.29 7.61
N TYR A 46 -6.57 -14.78 6.43
CA TYR A 46 -6.69 -15.52 5.18
C TYR A 46 -5.32 -15.77 4.52
N LYS A 47 -4.95 -17.04 4.42
CA LYS A 47 -3.75 -17.48 3.69
C LYS A 47 -3.97 -17.29 2.19
N LYS A 48 -3.03 -16.63 1.52
CA LYS A 48 -3.11 -16.24 0.09
C LYS A 48 -4.46 -15.62 -0.26
N GLY A 49 -4.91 -14.66 0.56
CA GLY A 49 -6.23 -14.06 0.43
C GLY A 49 -6.53 -13.03 1.50
N PHE A 50 -7.80 -12.63 1.61
CA PHE A 50 -8.30 -11.59 2.50
C PHE A 50 -9.81 -11.76 2.74
N LYS A 51 -10.35 -11.16 3.80
CA LYS A 51 -11.79 -11.23 4.13
C LYS A 51 -12.64 -10.40 3.16
N ASN A 52 -12.23 -9.17 2.93
CA ASN A 52 -12.82 -8.20 2.00
C ASN A 52 -11.79 -7.09 1.74
N TYR A 53 -12.11 -6.15 0.85
CA TYR A 53 -11.33 -4.92 0.67
C TYR A 53 -12.23 -3.68 0.81
N ASN A 54 -11.62 -2.57 1.20
CA ASN A 54 -12.25 -1.25 1.21
C ASN A 54 -11.32 -0.24 0.55
N ILE A 55 -11.90 0.84 0.01
CA ILE A 55 -11.13 2.03 -0.35
C ILE A 55 -11.31 3.05 0.77
N LEU A 56 -10.20 3.48 1.37
CA LEU A 56 -10.18 4.49 2.42
C LEU A 56 -9.66 5.81 1.83
N THR A 57 -10.50 6.84 1.86
CA THR A 57 -10.08 8.20 1.51
C THR A 57 -9.43 8.85 2.73
N LYS A 58 -8.17 9.26 2.59
CA LYS A 58 -7.40 9.97 3.62
C LYS A 58 -7.11 11.39 3.16
N GLN A 59 -7.39 12.37 4.01
CA GLN A 59 -6.91 13.73 3.80
C GLN A 59 -5.48 13.85 4.32
N ILE A 60 -4.59 14.39 3.49
CA ILE A 60 -3.21 14.68 3.82
C ILE A 60 -2.96 16.17 3.70
N VAL A 61 -2.29 16.74 4.71
CA VAL A 61 -1.87 18.14 4.73
C VAL A 61 -0.49 18.25 4.11
N LYS A 62 -0.35 19.07 3.07
CA LYS A 62 0.90 19.41 2.42
C LYS A 62 1.62 20.50 3.21
N LYS A 63 2.93 20.66 2.95
CA LYS A 63 3.79 21.64 3.63
C LYS A 63 3.30 23.09 3.50
N ASN A 64 2.58 23.43 2.44
CA ASN A 64 1.98 24.74 2.22
C ASN A 64 0.59 24.91 2.86
N ASN A 65 0.19 24.00 3.75
CA ASN A 65 -1.14 23.91 4.38
C ASN A 65 -2.30 23.57 3.43
N ASP A 66 -2.04 23.24 2.16
CA ASP A 66 -3.07 22.68 1.30
C ASP A 66 -3.41 21.26 1.73
N THR A 67 -4.68 20.88 1.60
CA THR A 67 -5.10 19.49 1.77
C THR A 67 -5.19 18.80 0.41
N THR A 68 -4.96 17.49 0.41
CA THR A 68 -5.33 16.66 -0.74
C THR A 68 -5.86 15.32 -0.23
N GLU A 69 -6.69 14.68 -1.04
CA GLU A 69 -7.27 13.39 -0.71
C GLU A 69 -6.51 12.30 -1.44
N LEU A 70 -6.21 11.21 -0.72
CA LEU A 70 -5.63 10.00 -1.27
C LEU A 70 -6.54 8.82 -0.99
N ASN A 71 -6.71 7.95 -1.97
CA ASN A 71 -7.49 6.73 -1.83
C ASN A 71 -6.54 5.54 -1.64
N GLU A 72 -6.72 4.83 -0.54
CA GLU A 72 -5.97 3.61 -0.18
C GLU A 72 -6.85 2.38 -0.38
N LEU A 73 -6.39 1.43 -1.19
CA LEU A 73 -7.01 0.12 -1.29
C LEU A 73 -6.49 -0.76 -0.16
N LYS A 74 -7.36 -1.11 0.78
CA LYS A 74 -7.06 -1.88 1.99
C LYS A 74 -7.69 -3.26 1.92
N PHE A 75 -6.86 -4.31 1.99
CA PHE A 75 -7.25 -5.71 2.08
C PHE A 75 -7.26 -6.17 3.55
N ASN A 76 -8.45 -6.46 4.08
CA ASN A 76 -8.62 -6.74 5.51
C ASN A 76 -8.42 -8.22 5.84
N ALA A 77 -7.90 -8.48 7.04
CA ALA A 77 -7.69 -9.81 7.61
C ALA A 77 -6.81 -10.72 6.74
N VAL A 78 -5.78 -10.15 6.14
CA VAL A 78 -4.71 -10.93 5.48
C VAL A 78 -3.93 -11.76 6.51
N LEU A 79 -3.26 -12.83 6.10
CA LEU A 79 -2.32 -13.56 6.99
C LEU A 79 -1.08 -12.75 7.33
N SER A 80 -0.67 -11.84 6.44
CA SER A 80 0.52 -10.99 6.62
C SER A 80 0.26 -9.60 6.04
N ALA A 81 0.54 -8.57 6.83
CA ALA A 81 0.52 -7.17 6.41
C ALA A 81 1.51 -6.85 5.26
N MET A 82 2.40 -7.80 4.93
CA MET A 82 3.39 -7.64 3.86
C MET A 82 2.89 -8.10 2.48
N TYR A 83 1.67 -8.61 2.34
CA TYR A 83 1.20 -9.20 1.08
C TYR A 83 1.33 -8.29 -0.15
N THR A 84 0.98 -7.00 -0.04
CA THR A 84 1.09 -6.07 -1.18
C THR A 84 2.56 -5.72 -1.48
N LYS A 85 3.39 -5.62 -0.44
CA LYS A 85 4.85 -5.43 -0.56
C LYS A 85 5.51 -6.64 -1.24
N GLN A 86 5.15 -7.85 -0.82
CA GLN A 86 5.63 -9.11 -1.40
C GLN A 86 5.20 -9.23 -2.86
N LEU A 87 3.92 -8.96 -3.17
CA LEU A 87 3.40 -9.02 -4.54
C LEU A 87 4.21 -8.12 -5.48
N MET A 88 4.44 -6.88 -5.07
CA MET A 88 5.20 -5.93 -5.89
C MET A 88 6.66 -6.35 -6.06
N TYR A 89 7.27 -6.96 -5.03
CA TYR A 89 8.61 -7.53 -5.15
C TYR A 89 8.67 -8.71 -6.11
N GLU A 90 7.73 -9.66 -6.02
CA GLU A 90 7.68 -10.83 -6.91
C GLU A 90 7.47 -10.44 -8.38
N LYS A 91 6.79 -9.31 -8.63
CA LYS A 91 6.52 -8.82 -9.98
C LYS A 91 7.62 -7.94 -10.55
N PHE A 92 8.22 -7.08 -9.73
CA PHE A 92 9.07 -5.99 -10.22
C PHE A 92 10.46 -5.93 -9.55
N GLY A 93 10.75 -6.85 -8.65
CA GLY A 93 11.99 -6.87 -7.86
C GLY A 93 12.00 -5.80 -6.76
N LYS A 94 13.20 -5.44 -6.30
CA LYS A 94 13.38 -4.49 -5.20
C LYS A 94 12.75 -3.13 -5.53
N TRP A 95 12.05 -2.55 -4.55
CA TRP A 95 11.42 -1.23 -4.66
C TRP A 95 12.44 -0.13 -5.00
N SER A 96 11.95 0.94 -5.62
CA SER A 96 12.74 2.10 -6.05
C SER A 96 13.10 3.01 -4.87
N LYS A 97 12.19 3.16 -3.90
CA LYS A 97 12.41 4.00 -2.72
C LYS A 97 11.58 3.54 -1.51
N GLU A 98 11.99 3.99 -0.34
CA GLU A 98 11.28 3.81 0.92
C GLU A 98 10.76 5.16 1.42
N VAL A 99 9.53 5.18 1.92
CA VAL A 99 8.94 6.35 2.57
C VAL A 99 8.60 5.99 4.01
N ARG A 100 9.05 6.82 4.95
CA ARG A 100 8.74 6.72 6.37
C ARG A 100 8.05 8.01 6.81
N PRO A 101 6.72 8.01 6.94
CA PRO A 101 5.95 9.13 7.47
C PRO A 101 6.49 9.66 8.80
N ASN A 102 6.89 8.75 9.69
CA ASN A 102 7.48 9.06 10.98
C ASN A 102 8.92 8.54 11.02
N ILE A 103 9.85 9.33 11.55
CA ILE A 103 11.28 8.99 11.56
C ILE A 103 11.60 7.74 12.40
N ASP A 104 10.75 7.44 13.39
CA ASP A 104 10.87 6.29 14.28
C ASP A 104 10.16 5.03 13.75
N GLU A 105 9.56 5.10 12.55
CA GLU A 105 8.84 3.97 11.97
C GLU A 105 9.82 2.94 11.39
N SER A 106 9.88 1.77 12.02
CA SER A 106 10.76 0.68 11.61
C SER A 106 10.38 0.11 10.23
N HIS A 107 9.09 0.12 9.90
CA HIS A 107 8.56 -0.49 8.68
C HIS A 107 8.21 0.58 7.63
N PRO A 108 8.98 0.69 6.53
CA PRO A 108 8.70 1.69 5.50
C PRO A 108 7.49 1.32 4.64
N ILE A 109 6.88 2.35 4.07
CA ILE A 109 6.09 2.24 2.84
C ILE A 109 7.08 1.98 1.70
N LEU A 110 6.86 0.89 0.95
CA LEU A 110 7.71 0.52 -0.18
C LEU A 110 7.13 1.07 -1.48
N VAL A 111 7.97 1.67 -2.32
CA VAL A 111 7.50 2.37 -3.51
C VAL A 111 8.18 1.86 -4.77
N TRP A 112 7.37 1.48 -5.75
CA TRP A 112 7.79 1.16 -7.11
C TRP A 112 7.34 2.30 -8.03
N GLU A 113 8.30 2.95 -8.68
CA GLU A 113 8.01 4.05 -9.60
C GLU A 113 8.06 3.57 -11.06
N LYS A 114 7.11 4.06 -11.88
CA LYS A 114 7.09 3.88 -13.34
C LYS A 114 7.08 2.42 -13.81
N VAL A 115 6.38 1.55 -13.07
CA VAL A 115 6.20 0.13 -13.41
C VAL A 115 4.99 -0.09 -14.33
N LYS A 116 5.07 -1.07 -15.23
CA LYS A 116 3.94 -1.51 -16.06
C LYS A 116 3.13 -2.55 -15.28
N LEU A 117 1.99 -2.17 -14.71
CA LEU A 117 1.15 -3.13 -13.98
C LEU A 117 0.49 -4.14 -14.92
N PHE A 118 0.23 -3.74 -16.17
CA PHE A 118 -0.40 -4.56 -17.18
C PHE A 118 0.54 -4.70 -18.38
N GLU A 119 0.99 -5.91 -18.66
CA GLU A 119 1.97 -6.19 -19.74
C GLU A 119 1.51 -5.70 -21.12
N ASN A 120 0.19 -5.74 -21.37
CA ASN A 120 -0.42 -5.37 -22.63
C ASN A 120 -0.67 -3.85 -22.79
N GLU A 121 -0.24 -3.03 -21.83
CA GLU A 121 -0.42 -1.58 -21.87
C GLU A 121 0.92 -0.88 -21.69
N ASP A 122 1.16 0.21 -22.42
CA ASP A 122 2.36 1.04 -22.21
C ASP A 122 2.25 1.97 -21.00
N LYS A 123 1.08 2.01 -20.37
CA LYS A 123 0.79 2.85 -19.20
C LYS A 123 1.66 2.44 -18.01
N ARG A 124 2.24 3.44 -17.36
CA ARG A 124 3.09 3.26 -16.17
C ARG A 124 2.42 3.78 -14.92
N TYR A 125 2.77 3.16 -13.80
CA TYR A 125 2.19 3.43 -12.50
C TYR A 125 3.28 3.63 -11.44
N SER A 126 2.93 4.40 -10.42
CA SER A 126 3.65 4.43 -9.15
C SER A 126 2.79 3.76 -8.08
N VAL A 127 3.35 2.77 -7.40
CA VAL A 127 2.64 1.99 -6.37
C VAL A 127 3.34 2.15 -5.04
N PHE A 128 2.57 2.50 -4.02
CA PHE A 128 3.00 2.62 -2.64
C PHE A 128 2.36 1.48 -1.86
N ALA A 129 3.13 0.48 -1.48
CA ALA A 129 2.64 -0.66 -0.73
C ALA A 129 2.87 -0.47 0.77
N ASN A 130 1.81 -0.61 1.54
CA ASN A 130 1.85 -0.58 3.00
C ASN A 130 1.02 -1.72 3.62
N GLY A 131 0.94 -1.74 4.94
CA GLY A 131 0.14 -2.65 5.71
C GLY A 131 0.46 -2.49 7.19
N ASP A 132 -0.45 -2.89 8.05
CA ASP A 132 -0.29 -2.85 9.49
C ASP A 132 -0.82 -4.13 10.11
N GLU A 133 -0.20 -4.53 11.21
CA GLU A 133 -0.56 -5.69 12.03
C GLU A 133 -0.53 -5.28 13.50
N ASN A 134 -1.72 -5.16 14.08
CA ASN A 134 -1.89 -4.80 15.48
C ASN A 134 -3.06 -5.57 16.11
N TRP A 135 -3.32 -5.33 17.40
CA TRP A 135 -4.38 -6.07 18.11
C TRP A 135 -5.81 -5.78 17.59
N ASN A 136 -6.02 -4.65 16.93
CA ASN A 136 -7.33 -4.28 16.39
C ASN A 136 -7.55 -4.91 15.02
N GLU A 137 -6.52 -4.96 14.19
CA GLU A 137 -6.63 -5.44 12.82
C GLU A 137 -5.29 -5.86 12.21
N ILE A 138 -5.36 -6.66 11.15
CA ILE A 138 -4.27 -6.92 10.23
C ILE A 138 -4.74 -6.64 8.80
N TYR A 139 -3.97 -5.86 8.05
CA TYR A 139 -4.28 -5.52 6.66
C TYR A 139 -3.02 -5.29 5.83
N ALA A 140 -3.15 -5.50 4.53
CA ALA A 140 -2.20 -5.02 3.53
C ALA A 140 -2.89 -3.97 2.66
N SER A 141 -2.15 -3.00 2.16
CA SER A 141 -2.72 -1.90 1.40
C SER A 141 -1.82 -1.38 0.29
N VAL A 142 -2.43 -0.65 -0.64
CA VAL A 142 -1.73 0.09 -1.70
C VAL A 142 -2.37 1.45 -1.97
N LEU A 143 -1.53 2.40 -2.37
CA LEU A 143 -1.93 3.56 -3.17
C LEU A 143 -1.34 3.41 -4.57
N VAL A 144 -2.08 3.84 -5.58
CA VAL A 144 -1.69 3.68 -6.98
C VAL A 144 -1.94 4.98 -7.73
N PHE A 145 -0.89 5.48 -8.38
CA PHE A 145 -0.95 6.66 -9.22
C PHE A 145 -0.53 6.31 -10.64
N ASP A 146 -1.15 6.92 -11.64
CA ASP A 146 -0.68 6.79 -13.01
C ASP A 146 0.47 7.74 -13.32
N GLU A 147 0.99 7.67 -14.54
CA GLU A 147 2.07 8.52 -15.05
C GLU A 147 1.77 10.03 -15.02
N ASN A 148 0.49 10.42 -14.95
CA ASN A 148 0.05 11.80 -14.80
C ASN A 148 -0.22 12.17 -13.33
N ASN A 149 0.13 11.29 -12.38
CA ASN A 149 -0.13 11.40 -10.95
C ASN A 149 -1.63 11.42 -10.58
N ASN A 150 -2.50 10.87 -11.43
CA ASN A 150 -3.90 10.69 -11.06
C ASN A 150 -4.03 9.55 -10.07
N ASP A 151 -4.79 9.76 -9.00
CA ASP A 151 -5.17 8.70 -8.06
C ASP A 151 -6.06 7.66 -8.75
N CYS A 152 -5.48 6.48 -8.99
CA CYS A 152 -6.13 5.38 -9.71
C CYS A 152 -7.23 4.68 -8.90
N LEU A 153 -7.34 4.99 -7.61
CA LEU A 153 -8.33 4.44 -6.68
C LEU A 153 -9.47 5.43 -6.39
N SER A 154 -9.41 6.64 -6.96
CA SER A 154 -10.51 7.61 -6.90
C SER A 154 -11.76 7.12 -7.63
N THR A 155 -12.93 7.59 -7.21
CA THR A 155 -14.23 7.17 -7.75
C THR A 155 -14.38 7.47 -9.25
N SER A 156 -13.73 8.53 -9.74
CA SER A 156 -13.77 8.98 -11.13
C SER A 156 -12.77 8.27 -12.05
N TYR A 157 -11.84 7.46 -11.51
CA TYR A 157 -10.81 6.85 -12.34
C TYR A 157 -11.37 5.67 -13.18
N PRO A 158 -11.28 5.71 -14.53
CA PRO A 158 -11.98 4.76 -15.40
C PRO A 158 -11.59 3.29 -15.24
N ASN A 159 -10.38 3.00 -14.76
CA ASN A 159 -9.83 1.65 -14.65
C ASN A 159 -9.61 1.21 -13.19
N LYS A 160 -10.33 1.81 -12.24
CA LYS A 160 -10.18 1.53 -10.80
C LYS A 160 -10.39 0.04 -10.50
N GLU A 161 -11.43 -0.56 -11.05
CA GLU A 161 -11.81 -1.96 -10.84
C GLU A 161 -10.71 -2.91 -11.33
N LYS A 162 -10.07 -2.60 -12.46
CA LYS A 162 -8.94 -3.37 -13.00
C LYS A 162 -7.73 -3.35 -12.06
N ILE A 163 -7.47 -2.21 -11.40
CA ILE A 163 -6.41 -2.10 -10.38
C ILE A 163 -6.76 -2.94 -9.16
N ILE A 164 -8.01 -2.87 -8.67
CA ILE A 164 -8.47 -3.70 -7.55
C ILE A 164 -8.31 -5.18 -7.86
N GLU A 165 -8.71 -5.61 -9.07
CA GLU A 165 -8.58 -6.99 -9.52
C GLU A 165 -7.11 -7.44 -9.61
N TYR A 166 -6.21 -6.59 -10.12
CA TYR A 166 -4.78 -6.87 -10.19
C TYR A 166 -4.21 -7.26 -8.82
N PHE A 167 -4.46 -6.44 -7.81
CA PHE A 167 -3.97 -6.70 -6.46
C PHE A 167 -4.71 -7.87 -5.80
N SER A 168 -6.02 -7.99 -5.99
CA SER A 168 -6.82 -9.09 -5.45
C SER A 168 -6.34 -10.45 -5.95
N ASN A 169 -6.10 -10.56 -7.27
CA ASN A 169 -5.60 -11.79 -7.89
C ASN A 169 -4.13 -12.03 -7.57
N GLY A 170 -3.32 -10.97 -7.51
CA GLY A 170 -1.91 -11.05 -7.14
C GLY A 170 -1.70 -11.65 -5.75
N ILE A 171 -2.48 -11.23 -4.74
CA ILE A 171 -2.41 -11.75 -3.37
C ILE A 171 -2.69 -13.27 -3.33
N ARG A 172 -3.61 -13.76 -4.17
CA ARG A 172 -3.94 -15.20 -4.26
C ARG A 172 -2.80 -16.03 -4.85
N GLY A 173 -2.02 -15.40 -5.74
CA GLY A 173 -0.91 -16.02 -6.46
C GLY A 173 0.44 -16.00 -5.74
N LEU A 174 0.52 -15.43 -4.53
CA LEU A 174 1.80 -15.23 -3.82
C LEU A 174 2.57 -16.54 -3.58
N SER A 175 3.90 -16.45 -3.70
CA SER A 175 4.83 -17.52 -3.32
C SER A 175 5.03 -17.60 -1.80
N ASP A 176 6.06 -18.33 -1.34
CA ASP A 176 6.44 -18.34 0.08
C ASP A 176 7.15 -17.06 0.54
N GLY A 177 7.55 -16.19 -0.40
CA GLY A 177 8.12 -14.87 -0.13
C GLY A 177 9.52 -14.88 0.46
N LYS A 178 10.26 -16.00 0.44
CA LYS A 178 11.59 -16.11 1.07
C LYS A 178 12.55 -15.01 0.63
N ASP A 179 12.65 -14.76 -0.67
CA ASP A 179 13.54 -13.74 -1.22
C ASP A 179 13.08 -12.33 -0.84
N PHE A 180 11.77 -12.09 -0.86
CA PHE A 180 11.18 -10.84 -0.41
C PHE A 180 11.55 -10.55 1.05
N TYR A 181 11.28 -11.49 1.98
CA TYR A 181 11.56 -11.27 3.41
C TYR A 181 13.05 -11.08 3.68
N LYS A 182 13.93 -11.80 2.97
CA LYS A 182 15.38 -11.62 3.07
C LYS A 182 15.78 -10.18 2.72
N ILE A 183 15.36 -9.68 1.56
CA ILE A 183 15.69 -8.32 1.11
C ILE A 183 15.00 -7.26 1.99
N TYR A 184 13.77 -7.51 2.40
CA TYR A 184 13.01 -6.64 3.30
C TYR A 184 13.72 -6.41 4.63
N TRP A 185 14.05 -7.49 5.35
CA TRP A 185 14.70 -7.38 6.65
C TRP A 185 16.12 -6.85 6.57
N GLN A 186 16.85 -7.14 5.50
CA GLN A 186 18.14 -6.49 5.26
C GLN A 186 17.99 -4.96 5.16
N SER A 187 16.97 -4.48 4.44
CA SER A 187 16.72 -3.04 4.31
C SER A 187 16.31 -2.41 5.64
N VAL A 188 15.34 -3.01 6.34
CA VAL A 188 14.86 -2.54 7.65
C VAL A 188 16.00 -2.49 8.67
N ASN A 189 16.81 -3.54 8.78
CA ASN A 189 17.92 -3.60 9.73
C ASN A 189 19.07 -2.66 9.40
N SER A 190 19.19 -2.23 8.13
CA SER A 190 20.20 -1.26 7.70
C SER A 190 19.78 0.20 7.93
N TYR A 191 18.50 0.44 8.23
CA TYR A 191 17.98 1.78 8.47
C TYR A 191 18.52 2.35 9.79
N ASN A 192 19.06 3.56 9.74
CA ASN A 192 19.59 4.28 10.89
C ASN A 192 19.03 5.71 10.89
N SER A 193 18.01 5.96 11.73
CA SER A 193 17.32 7.25 11.85
C SER A 193 18.26 8.38 12.27
N ASN A 194 19.29 8.09 13.08
CA ASN A 194 20.26 9.09 13.55
C ASN A 194 21.14 9.68 12.44
N LYS A 195 21.23 9.02 11.28
CA LYS A 195 21.96 9.57 10.11
C LYS A 195 21.18 10.63 9.34
N ILE A 196 19.87 10.76 9.58
CA ILE A 196 18.98 11.67 8.83
C ILE A 196 18.85 13.03 9.55
N ILE A 197 19.20 13.12 10.83
CA ILE A 197 19.05 14.31 11.68
C ILE A 197 20.29 15.24 11.64
N LYS A 198 21.29 14.95 10.78
CA LYS A 198 22.47 15.80 10.55
C LYS A 198 22.33 16.60 9.27
#